data_AF-A0A0T7BT88-F1
#
_entry.id   AF-A0A0T7BT88-F1
#
_cell.length_a   1.000
_cell.length_b   1.000
_cell.length_c   1.000
_cell.angle_alpha   90.00
_cell.angle_beta   90.00
_cell.angle_gamma   90.00
#
_symmetry.space_group_name_H-M   'P 1'
#
loop_
_entity.id
_entity.type
_entity.pdbx_description
1 polymer ?
#
loop_
_entity_poly.entity_id
_entity_poly.type
_entity_poly.pdbx_seq_one_letter_code
_entity_poly.pdbx_strand_id
1 'polypeptide(L)'
;MKLNGSDATNQPAAIDSKISPHRGSGILVTCEDFLQILNKTTEPLVIFTSEGFFTKIYKYITAYKGFIFFTETLSKLDLGSHVEVIHALSLSTDI
;
A
#
# COMPACT_ATOMS: atom_id res chain seq x y z
N MET A 1 -8.24 15.20 56.77
CA MET A 1 -9.41 15.51 55.92
C MET A 1 -9.02 16.52 54.85
N LYS A 2 -8.60 16.05 53.67
CA LYS A 2 -8.94 16.55 52.33
C LYS A 2 -8.13 15.71 51.32
N LEU A 3 -8.88 15.02 50.48
CA LEU A 3 -8.47 14.24 49.31
C LEU A 3 -8.24 15.19 48.12
N ASN A 4 -7.48 14.70 47.14
CA ASN A 4 -7.49 14.96 45.68
C ASN A 4 -6.05 15.14 45.20
N GLY A 5 -5.55 14.42 44.19
CA GLY A 5 -6.18 13.59 43.17
C GLY A 5 -5.27 13.64 41.93
N SER A 6 -5.23 12.54 41.16
CA SER A 6 -4.87 12.45 39.72
C SER A 6 -3.49 13.01 39.31
N ASP A 7 -2.54 12.25 38.79
CA ASP A 7 -2.70 11.31 37.68
C ASP A 7 -1.67 10.17 37.80
N ALA A 8 -2.19 8.94 37.89
CA ALA A 8 -1.44 7.80 37.38
C ALA A 8 -1.30 8.02 35.87
N THR A 9 -0.10 8.39 35.44
CA THR A 9 0.27 8.44 34.02
C THR A 9 0.22 7.02 33.46
N ASN A 10 -0.98 6.55 33.15
CA ASN A 10 -1.20 5.47 32.21
C ASN A 10 -0.84 6.02 30.82
N GLN A 11 0.45 6.13 30.53
CA GLN A 11 0.90 6.10 29.16
C GLN A 11 0.50 4.72 28.63
N PRO A 12 -0.42 4.61 27.65
CA PRO A 12 -0.54 3.34 26.94
C PRO A 12 0.85 3.05 26.39
N ALA A 13 1.43 1.92 26.78
CA ALA A 13 2.69 1.45 26.24
C ALA A 13 2.59 1.60 24.73
N ALA A 14 3.39 2.50 24.17
CA ALA A 14 3.51 2.63 22.74
C ALA A 14 3.81 1.21 22.24
N ILE A 15 2.92 0.65 21.44
CA ILE A 15 3.25 -0.50 20.62
C ILE A 15 4.31 -0.02 19.64
N ASP A 16 5.56 0.04 20.11
CA ASP A 16 6.73 0.19 19.27
C ASP A 16 6.89 -1.13 18.53
N SER A 17 5.97 -1.38 17.60
CA SER A 17 6.14 -2.42 16.60
C SER A 17 7.21 -1.90 15.66
N LYS A 18 8.47 -2.02 16.09
CA LYS A 18 9.62 -1.97 15.20
C LYS A 18 9.49 -3.16 14.26
N ILE A 19 8.64 -2.99 13.26
CA ILE A 19 8.44 -3.93 12.17
C ILE A 19 9.75 -3.91 11.40
N SER A 20 10.57 -4.94 11.60
CA SER A 20 11.68 -5.24 10.69
C SER A 20 11.13 -5.19 9.26
N PRO A 21 11.85 -4.58 8.29
CA PRO A 21 11.36 -4.51 6.93
C PRO A 21 11.27 -5.94 6.40
N HIS A 22 10.08 -6.53 6.47
CA HIS A 22 9.78 -7.76 5.77
C HIS A 22 9.79 -7.34 4.30
N ARG A 23 10.93 -7.56 3.66
CA ARG A 23 11.11 -7.38 2.22
C ARG A 23 10.21 -8.40 1.55
N GLY A 24 9.03 -7.97 1.13
CA GLY A 24 8.12 -8.81 0.38
C GLY A 24 8.77 -9.17 -0.95
N SER A 25 8.62 -10.41 -1.39
CA SER A 25 8.94 -10.77 -2.77
C SER A 25 7.78 -10.34 -3.66
N GLY A 26 7.96 -9.26 -4.41
CA GLY A 26 7.03 -8.78 -5.43
C GLY A 26 7.58 -9.00 -6.84
N ILE A 27 6.69 -9.10 -7.82
CA ILE A 27 7.07 -9.26 -9.23
C ILE A 27 6.83 -7.93 -9.95
N LEU A 28 7.91 -7.33 -10.47
CA LEU A 28 7.82 -6.12 -11.29
C LEU A 28 7.29 -6.52 -12.65
N VAL A 29 6.18 -5.90 -13.05
CA VAL A 29 5.58 -6.12 -14.35
C VAL A 29 5.43 -4.82 -15.11
N THR A 30 5.34 -4.92 -16.43
CA THR A 30 5.00 -3.78 -17.27
C THR A 30 3.58 -3.28 -16.94
N CYS A 31 3.27 -2.03 -17.29
CA CYS A 31 1.90 -1.53 -17.11
C CYS A 31 0.87 -2.35 -17.91
N GLU A 32 1.24 -2.84 -19.08
CA GLU A 32 0.37 -3.69 -19.90
C GLU A 32 0.08 -5.03 -19.22
N ASP A 33 1.11 -5.72 -18.74
CA ASP A 33 0.95 -6.98 -18.00
C ASP A 33 0.14 -6.78 -16.71
N PHE A 34 0.33 -5.66 -16.02
CA PHE A 34 -0.44 -5.30 -14.84
C PHE A 34 -1.94 -5.24 -15.16
N LEU A 35 -2.32 -4.51 -16.21
CA LEU A 35 -3.71 -4.41 -16.64
C LEU A 35 -4.26 -5.77 -17.12
N GLN A 36 -3.45 -6.57 -17.81
CA GLN A 36 -3.83 -7.94 -18.18
C GLN A 36 -4.07 -8.84 -16.96
N ILE A 37 -3.34 -8.64 -15.85
CA ILE A 37 -3.56 -9.36 -14.59
C ILE A 37 -4.89 -8.94 -13.96
N LEU A 38 -5.22 -7.65 -13.92
CA LEU A 38 -6.49 -7.16 -13.38
C LEU A 38 -7.68 -7.78 -14.12
N ASN A 39 -7.61 -7.85 -15.45
CA ASN A 39 -8.67 -8.42 -16.29
C ASN A 39 -8.89 -9.93 -16.11
N LYS A 40 -8.04 -10.63 -15.34
CA LYS A 40 -8.23 -12.05 -14.99
C LYS A 40 -9.12 -12.27 -13.77
N THR A 41 -9.51 -11.20 -13.09
CA THR A 41 -10.33 -11.22 -11.88
C THR A 41 -11.56 -10.34 -12.11
N THR A 42 -12.75 -10.77 -11.67
CA THR A 42 -13.99 -10.01 -11.89
C THR A 42 -14.02 -8.69 -11.11
N GLU A 43 -13.54 -8.71 -9.87
CA GLU A 43 -13.46 -7.55 -8.99
C GLU A 43 -12.05 -7.50 -8.38
N PRO A 44 -11.03 -7.09 -9.15
CA PRO A 44 -9.66 -7.02 -8.66
C PRO A 44 -9.51 -5.85 -7.67
N LEU A 45 -8.63 -6.04 -6.70
CA LEU A 45 -8.22 -4.98 -5.78
C LEU A 45 -6.84 -4.46 -6.17
N VAL A 46 -6.73 -3.14 -6.22
CA VAL A 46 -5.46 -2.43 -6.45
C VAL A 46 -5.17 -1.50 -5.29
N ILE A 47 -3.97 -1.62 -4.73
CA ILE A 47 -3.43 -0.61 -3.82
C ILE A 47 -2.67 0.40 -4.66
N PHE A 48 -2.99 1.68 -4.49
CA PHE A 48 -2.47 2.78 -5.27
C PHE A 48 -1.86 3.84 -4.35
N THR A 49 -0.68 4.34 -4.73
CA THR A 49 -0.16 5.60 -4.19
C THR A 49 0.35 6.49 -5.32
N SER A 50 0.44 7.78 -5.02
CA SER A 50 1.19 8.71 -5.83
C SER A 50 2.17 9.46 -4.95
N GLU A 51 3.45 9.24 -5.21
CA GLU A 51 4.56 9.75 -4.41
C GLU A 51 5.68 10.29 -5.32
N GLY A 52 6.65 10.99 -4.73
CA GLY A 52 7.75 11.62 -5.44
C GLY A 52 7.84 13.12 -5.19
N PHE A 53 9.03 13.60 -4.84
CA PHE A 53 9.26 14.99 -4.41
C PHE A 53 9.42 15.97 -5.57
N PHE A 54 10.02 15.55 -6.68
CA PHE A 54 10.22 16.36 -7.89
C PHE A 54 9.33 15.94 -9.05
N THR A 55 9.24 14.63 -9.29
CA THR A 55 8.40 14.04 -10.32
C THR A 55 7.39 13.14 -9.65
N LYS A 56 6.11 13.34 -9.98
CA LYS A 56 5.02 12.50 -9.48
C LYS A 56 5.10 11.12 -10.13
N ILE A 57 5.30 10.10 -9.32
CA ILE A 57 5.30 8.69 -9.71
C ILE A 57 4.01 8.06 -9.19
N TYR A 58 3.34 7.29 -10.02
CA TYR A 58 2.17 6.52 -9.65
C TYR A 58 2.58 5.06 -9.47
N LYS A 59 2.28 4.47 -8.31
CA LYS A 59 2.62 3.09 -7.99
C LYS A 59 1.36 2.29 -7.74
N TYR A 60 1.36 1.05 -8.23
CA TYR A 60 0.22 0.14 -8.16
C TYR A 60 0.69 -1.23 -7.70
N ILE A 61 -0.10 -1.84 -6.83
CA ILE A 61 0.10 -3.22 -6.37
C ILE A 61 -1.22 -3.97 -6.49
N THR A 62 -1.17 -5.20 -6.97
CA THR A 62 -2.31 -6.13 -6.94
C THR A 62 -1.85 -7.54 -6.58
N ALA A 63 -2.78 -8.35 -6.10
CA ALA A 63 -2.56 -9.75 -5.82
C ALA A 63 -3.29 -10.61 -6.86
N TYR A 64 -2.61 -11.62 -7.41
CA TYR A 64 -3.23 -12.61 -8.27
C TYR A 64 -2.65 -14.00 -8.00
N LYS A 65 -3.52 -14.96 -7.69
CA LYS A 65 -3.16 -16.36 -7.38
C LYS A 65 -2.05 -16.50 -6.33
N GLY A 66 -2.07 -15.65 -5.30
CA GLY A 66 -1.09 -15.69 -4.19
C GLY A 66 0.23 -14.98 -4.48
N PHE A 67 0.40 -14.37 -5.66
CA PHE A 67 1.55 -13.55 -6.01
C PHE A 67 1.20 -12.07 -5.97
N ILE A 68 2.18 -11.25 -5.60
CA ILE A 68 2.08 -9.80 -5.59
C ILE A 68 2.76 -9.24 -6.84
N PHE A 69 2.02 -8.47 -7.62
CA PHE A 69 2.51 -7.82 -8.82
C PHE A 69 2.50 -6.31 -8.61
N PHE A 70 3.57 -5.65 -9.04
CA PHE A 70 3.70 -4.21 -8.93
C PHE A 70 4.14 -3.57 -10.24
N THR A 71 3.69 -2.33 -10.45
CA THR A 71 4.12 -1.49 -11.56
C THR A 71 4.14 -0.03 -11.13
N GLU A 72 4.97 0.78 -11.79
CA GLU A 72 5.04 2.21 -11.58
C GLU A 72 5.14 2.96 -12.91
N THR A 73 4.60 4.18 -12.94
CA THR A 73 4.55 4.99 -14.15
C THR A 73 4.44 6.48 -13.84
N LEU A 74 4.86 7.31 -14.78
CA LEU A 74 4.74 8.78 -14.71
C LEU A 74 3.34 9.28 -15.09
N SER A 75 2.52 8.42 -15.70
CA SER A 75 1.15 8.73 -16.13
C SER A 75 0.16 7.84 -15.39
N LYS A 76 -0.95 8.41 -14.91
CA LYS A 76 -1.96 7.64 -14.19
C LYS A 76 -2.58 6.57 -15.11
N LEU A 77 -2.68 5.32 -14.63
CA LEU A 77 -3.32 4.23 -15.37
C LEU A 77 -4.84 4.36 -15.29
N ASP A 78 -5.52 4.00 -16.38
CA ASP A 78 -6.94 3.70 -16.37
C ASP A 78 -7.12 2.23 -15.96
N LEU A 79 -7.61 2.01 -14.74
CA LEU A 79 -7.81 0.68 -14.19
C LEU A 79 -9.17 0.10 -14.63
N GLY A 80 -10.10 0.92 -15.12
CA GLY A 80 -11.49 0.55 -15.34
C GLY A 80 -12.34 0.60 -14.06
N SER A 81 -13.67 0.61 -14.23
CA SER A 81 -14.64 0.84 -13.14
C SER A 81 -14.91 -0.37 -12.24
N HIS A 82 -14.49 -1.56 -12.65
CA HIS A 82 -14.69 -2.81 -11.90
C HIS A 82 -13.59 -3.07 -10.86
N VAL A 83 -12.59 -2.19 -10.78
CA VAL A 83 -11.43 -2.34 -9.91
C VAL A 83 -11.67 -1.59 -8.60
N GLU A 84 -11.57 -2.29 -7.48
CA GLU A 84 -11.53 -1.67 -6.16
C GLU A 84 -10.16 -1.02 -5.95
N VAL A 85 -10.15 0.24 -5.51
CA VAL A 85 -8.91 0.99 -5.30
C VAL A 85 -8.76 1.38 -3.84
N ILE A 86 -7.69 0.91 -3.20
CA ILE A 86 -7.24 1.37 -1.88
C ILE A 86 -6.14 2.40 -2.07
N HIS A 87 -6.35 3.60 -1.53
CA HIS A 87 -5.36 4.67 -1.53
C HIS A 87 -4.41 4.53 -0.33
N ALA A 88 -3.15 4.24 -0.60
CA ALA A 88 -2.10 4.17 0.42
C ALA A 88 -1.33 5.50 0.52
N LEU A 89 -0.75 5.75 1.70
CA LEU A 89 0.16 6.88 1.91
C LEU A 89 1.52 6.66 1.21
N SER A 90 2.06 5.44 1.27
CA SER A 90 3.29 5.06 0.60
C SER A 90 3.29 3.56 0.30
N LEU A 91 4.01 3.16 -0.74
CA LEU A 91 4.23 1.77 -1.12
C LEU A 91 5.74 1.50 -1.14
N SER A 92 6.21 0.70 -0.19
CA SER A 92 7.59 0.21 -0.17
C SER A 92 7.72 -0.95 -1.17
N THR A 93 8.51 -0.75 -2.22
CA THR A 93 8.81 -1.75 -3.25
C THR A 93 10.25 -2.27 -3.14
N ASP A 94 10.91 -2.08 -1.99
CA ASP A 94 12.21 -2.69 -1.69
C ASP A 94 12.06 -4.21 -1.58
N ILE A 95 12.31 -4.90 -2.69
CA ILE A 95 12.31 -6.36 -2.84
C ILE A 95 13.71 -6.89 -2.59
#